data_AF-A0A7W8TSH5-F1
#
_entry.id   AF-A0A7W8TSH5-F1
#
_cell.length_a   1.000
_cell.length_b   1.000
_cell.length_c   1.000
_cell.angle_alpha   90.00
_cell.angle_beta   90.00
_cell.angle_gamma   90.00
#
_symmetry.space_group_name_H-M   'P 1'
#
loop_
_entity.id
_entity.type
_entity.pdbx_description
1 polymer ?
#
loop_
_entity_poly.entity_id
_entity_poly.type
_entity_poly.pdbx_seq_one_letter_code
_entity_poly.pdbx_strand_id
1 'polypeptide(L)'
;MAEQFSASSGRRSLFRGWRLGVLILALAAVIAIIVRATIIDFVYVSSGSMEPTLGVDDRISVNRLAYQSEPIQRGDVVVFDGRGSMLSYGDSNLVLDFLQSVRLAGDDTLFVKRVIGVGGDRVSCCGTDGKLTLNGEPLTEDYLYPDDAPSEQKFDVIVPEGRIWVMGDHRSISEDSRALLGRPGGGMIDVDRVIGRVDRIILPWERAGHVASLPMSATSRELVDDQAHG
;
A
#
# COMPACT_ATOMS: atom_id res chain seq x y z
N MET A 1 84.89 6.30 -4.95
CA MET A 1 83.89 7.33 -5.30
C MET A 1 82.61 6.59 -5.61
N ALA A 2 81.61 6.72 -4.75
CA ALA A 2 80.34 6.00 -4.84
C ALA A 2 79.35 6.82 -5.67
N GLU A 3 78.82 6.26 -6.75
CA GLU A 3 77.70 6.85 -7.49
C GLU A 3 76.40 6.64 -6.72
N GLN A 4 75.71 7.74 -6.43
CA GLN A 4 74.46 7.79 -5.70
C GLN A 4 73.29 7.33 -6.57
N PHE A 5 72.54 6.35 -6.06
CA PHE A 5 71.19 6.02 -6.50
C PHE A 5 70.27 7.24 -6.30
N SER A 6 69.82 7.86 -7.40
CA SER A 6 68.71 8.81 -7.38
C SER A 6 67.39 8.06 -7.55
N ALA A 7 66.79 7.64 -6.43
CA ALA A 7 65.40 7.22 -6.41
C ALA A 7 64.51 8.47 -6.41
N SER A 8 64.15 8.96 -7.59
CA SER A 8 63.17 10.04 -7.72
C SER A 8 61.77 9.56 -7.34
N SER A 9 61.17 10.33 -6.43
CA SER A 9 59.92 10.08 -5.74
C SER A 9 58.70 10.27 -6.64
N GLY A 10 58.13 9.15 -7.11
CA GLY A 10 56.84 9.13 -7.80
C GLY A 10 55.63 9.23 -6.87
N ARG A 11 55.58 10.22 -5.97
CA ARG A 11 54.37 10.49 -5.16
C ARG A 11 53.47 11.48 -5.88
N ARG A 12 52.87 11.07 -7.01
CA ARG A 12 51.90 11.86 -7.77
C ARG A 12 50.78 10.98 -8.33
N SER A 13 49.72 10.73 -7.53
CA SER A 13 48.34 10.57 -8.07
C SER A 13 47.23 10.38 -7.01
N LEU A 14 47.51 10.36 -5.70
CA LEU A 14 46.46 10.03 -4.72
C LEU A 14 45.30 11.06 -4.67
N PHE A 15 45.55 12.33 -4.97
CA PHE A 15 44.55 13.40 -4.89
C PHE A 15 43.57 13.47 -6.08
N ARG A 16 43.88 12.84 -7.22
CA ARG A 16 42.99 12.81 -8.40
C ARG A 16 42.15 11.53 -8.44
N GLY A 17 42.59 10.47 -7.78
CA GLY A 17 41.84 9.21 -7.63
C GLY A 17 40.62 9.33 -6.72
N TRP A 18 40.66 10.19 -5.68
CA TRP A 18 39.53 10.34 -4.77
C TRP A 18 38.28 10.93 -5.44
N ARG A 19 38.45 11.91 -6.33
CA ARG A 19 37.33 12.45 -7.13
C ARG A 19 36.70 11.39 -8.03
N LEU A 20 37.52 10.53 -8.64
CA LEU A 20 37.04 9.41 -9.46
C LEU A 20 36.32 8.37 -8.58
N GLY A 21 36.86 8.06 -7.40
CA GLY A 21 36.25 7.14 -6.44
C GLY A 21 34.91 7.63 -5.91
N VAL A 22 34.80 8.91 -5.57
CA VAL A 22 33.53 9.53 -5.13
C VAL A 22 32.50 9.52 -6.26
N LEU A 23 32.91 9.79 -7.51
CA LEU A 23 32.00 9.72 -8.66
C LEU A 23 31.48 8.31 -8.92
N ILE A 24 32.34 7.29 -8.83
CA ILE A 24 31.91 5.89 -8.98
C ILE A 24 30.95 5.49 -7.85
N LEU A 25 31.24 5.88 -6.61
CA LEU A 25 30.37 5.62 -5.47
C LEU A 25 29.00 6.31 -5.64
N ALA A 26 28.99 7.57 -6.07
CA ALA A 26 27.77 8.32 -6.32
C ALA A 26 26.94 7.68 -7.45
N LEU A 27 27.60 7.26 -8.54
CA LEU A 27 26.93 6.57 -9.64
C LEU A 27 26.33 5.22 -9.19
N ALA A 28 27.09 4.43 -8.42
CA ALA A 28 26.59 3.17 -7.86
C ALA A 28 25.39 3.40 -6.93
N ALA A 29 25.43 4.44 -6.10
CA ALA A 29 24.31 4.81 -5.24
C ALA A 29 23.07 5.23 -6.06
N VAL A 30 23.23 6.04 -7.11
CA VAL A 30 22.13 6.44 -8.00
C VAL A 30 21.54 5.22 -8.72
N ILE A 31 22.36 4.33 -9.26
CA ILE A 31 21.89 3.09 -9.89
C ILE A 31 21.13 2.24 -8.86
N ALA A 32 21.66 2.07 -7.66
CA ALA A 32 20.98 1.32 -6.59
C ALA A 32 19.62 1.95 -6.22
N ILE A 33 19.52 3.28 -6.18
CA ILE A 33 18.26 4.00 -5.93
C ILE A 33 17.27 3.76 -7.07
N ILE A 34 17.70 3.87 -8.33
CA ILE A 34 16.83 3.62 -9.50
C ILE A 34 16.33 2.18 -9.48
N VAL A 35 17.23 1.21 -9.30
CA VAL A 35 16.90 -0.22 -9.23
C VAL A 35 15.91 -0.49 -8.09
N ARG A 36 16.14 0.07 -6.90
CA ARG A 36 15.19 -0.01 -5.77
C ARG A 36 13.85 0.68 -6.05
N ALA A 37 13.83 1.74 -6.85
CA ALA A 37 12.61 2.47 -7.20
C ALA A 37 11.78 1.76 -8.28
N THR A 38 12.40 0.97 -9.16
CA THR A 38 11.74 0.33 -10.31
C THR A 38 11.42 -1.16 -10.10
N ILE A 39 12.01 -1.82 -9.10
CA ILE A 39 11.78 -3.25 -8.85
C ILE A 39 10.65 -3.42 -7.82
N ILE A 40 9.78 -4.38 -8.10
CA ILE A 40 8.73 -4.92 -7.20
C ILE A 40 9.19 -4.85 -5.75
N ASP A 41 8.49 -4.09 -4.93
CA ASP A 41 8.83 -4.02 -3.52
C ASP A 41 8.24 -5.18 -2.76
N PHE A 42 9.06 -5.71 -1.86
CA PHE A 42 8.66 -6.66 -0.85
C PHE A 42 8.31 -5.87 0.40
N VAL A 43 7.01 -5.68 0.65
CA VAL A 43 6.52 -5.07 1.89
C VAL A 43 6.30 -6.16 2.93
N TYR A 44 6.67 -5.87 4.17
CA TYR A 44 6.46 -6.75 5.31
C TYR A 44 5.19 -6.34 6.04
N VAL A 45 4.27 -7.29 6.23
CA VAL A 45 2.99 -7.06 6.90
C VAL A 45 3.17 -7.22 8.42
N SER A 46 3.17 -6.09 9.12
CA SER A 46 3.38 -6.03 10.58
C SER A 46 2.09 -6.13 11.40
N SER A 47 0.91 -6.18 10.78
CA SER A 47 -0.39 -6.18 11.47
C SER A 47 -1.35 -7.25 10.94
N GLY A 48 -2.21 -7.79 11.82
CA GLY A 48 -3.26 -8.75 11.48
C GLY A 48 -4.55 -8.13 10.90
N SER A 49 -4.57 -6.82 10.63
CA SER A 49 -5.77 -6.09 10.16
C SER A 49 -6.33 -6.56 8.82
N MET A 50 -5.53 -7.31 8.06
CA MET A 50 -5.89 -7.87 6.76
C MET A 50 -6.11 -9.38 6.81
N GLU A 51 -6.13 -10.00 7.99
CA GLU A 51 -6.46 -11.42 8.10
C GLU A 51 -7.92 -11.65 7.66
N PRO A 52 -8.23 -12.77 7.00
CA PRO A 52 -7.35 -13.90 6.69
C PRO A 52 -6.54 -13.72 5.39
N THR A 53 -6.83 -12.67 4.60
CA THR A 53 -6.21 -12.42 3.30
C THR A 53 -4.69 -12.26 3.40
N LEU A 54 -4.22 -11.42 4.33
CA LEU A 54 -2.81 -11.26 4.66
C LEU A 54 -2.63 -11.48 6.16
N GLY A 55 -1.70 -12.37 6.49
CA GLY A 55 -1.35 -12.65 7.87
C GLY A 55 -0.15 -11.83 8.33
N VAL A 56 0.03 -11.82 9.64
CA VAL A 56 1.24 -11.27 10.26
C VAL A 56 2.46 -11.99 9.69
N ASP A 57 3.53 -11.23 9.43
CA ASP A 57 4.79 -11.69 8.86
C ASP A 57 4.81 -12.02 7.35
N ASP A 58 3.69 -11.83 6.65
CA ASP A 58 3.68 -12.01 5.19
C ASP A 58 4.60 -11.02 4.49
N ARG A 59 5.32 -11.53 3.47
CA ARG A 59 6.05 -10.69 2.52
C ARG A 59 5.27 -10.64 1.21
N ILE A 60 4.82 -9.45 0.88
CA ILE A 60 3.93 -9.21 -0.24
C ILE A 60 4.62 -8.47 -1.38
N SER A 61 4.21 -8.79 -2.61
CA SER A 61 4.64 -8.13 -3.84
C SER A 61 3.72 -6.94 -4.12
N VAL A 62 4.28 -5.74 -4.17
CA VAL A 62 3.52 -4.53 -4.52
C VAL A 62 3.82 -4.10 -5.95
N ASN A 63 2.78 -4.02 -6.76
CA ASN A 63 2.84 -3.55 -8.13
C ASN A 63 2.51 -2.05 -8.18
N ARG A 64 3.56 -1.23 -8.29
CA ARG A 64 3.45 0.23 -8.42
C ARG A 64 2.93 0.69 -9.79
N LEU A 65 3.04 -0.16 -10.81
CA LEU A 65 2.63 0.16 -12.18
C LEU A 65 1.15 -0.15 -12.42
N ALA A 66 0.50 -0.88 -11.51
CA ALA A 66 -0.90 -1.30 -11.63
C ALA A 66 -1.83 -0.13 -11.97
N TYR A 67 -1.58 1.05 -11.38
CA TYR A 67 -2.46 2.21 -11.52
C TYR A 67 -2.03 3.23 -12.57
N GLN A 68 -1.02 2.92 -13.39
CA GLN A 68 -0.61 3.81 -14.50
C GLN A 68 -1.52 3.63 -15.73
N SER A 69 -1.98 2.40 -15.95
CA SER A 69 -2.84 2.04 -17.09
C SER A 69 -4.30 1.85 -16.71
N GLU A 70 -4.59 1.52 -15.44
CA GLU A 70 -5.94 1.22 -14.96
C GLU A 70 -6.21 2.03 -13.69
N PRO A 71 -7.41 2.61 -13.51
CA PRO A 71 -7.75 3.27 -12.26
C PRO A 71 -7.85 2.24 -11.12
N ILE A 72 -7.68 2.70 -9.88
CA ILE A 72 -7.91 1.88 -8.68
C ILE A 72 -9.34 1.34 -8.72
N GLN A 73 -9.49 0.03 -8.49
CA GLN A 73 -10.77 -0.65 -8.53
C GLN A 73 -11.24 -1.03 -7.13
N ARG A 74 -12.55 -1.21 -7.01
CA ARG A 74 -13.16 -1.74 -5.79
C ARG A 74 -12.70 -3.18 -5.59
N GLY A 75 -12.33 -3.52 -4.36
CA GLY A 75 -11.84 -4.84 -3.98
C GLY A 75 -10.34 -5.00 -4.13
N ASP A 76 -9.63 -4.02 -4.71
CA ASP A 76 -8.17 -4.02 -4.72
C ASP A 76 -7.61 -3.97 -3.30
N VAL A 77 -6.56 -4.74 -3.04
CA VAL A 77 -5.76 -4.60 -1.81
C VAL A 77 -4.60 -3.67 -2.12
N VAL A 78 -4.54 -2.53 -1.45
CA VAL A 78 -3.58 -1.45 -1.73
C VAL A 78 -2.62 -1.26 -0.57
N VAL A 79 -1.38 -0.92 -0.92
CA VAL A 79 -0.42 -0.32 0.02
C VAL A 79 -0.43 1.19 -0.20
N PHE A 80 -0.56 1.95 0.88
CA PHE A 80 -0.55 3.42 0.82
C PHE A 80 0.22 4.01 1.99
N ASP A 81 0.69 5.24 1.78
CA ASP A 81 1.31 6.07 2.83
C ASP A 81 0.22 6.76 3.66
N GLY A 82 0.15 6.42 4.94
CA GLY A 82 -0.83 6.94 5.88
C GLY A 82 -0.55 8.37 6.38
N ARG A 83 0.55 9.02 5.98
CA ARG A 83 0.85 10.39 6.41
C ARG A 83 -0.17 11.39 5.89
N GLY A 84 -0.68 12.21 6.80
CA GLY A 84 -1.73 13.19 6.51
C GLY A 84 -3.15 12.62 6.53
N SER A 85 -3.31 11.31 6.78
CA SER A 85 -4.62 10.65 6.93
C SER A 85 -4.68 9.82 8.21
N MET A 86 -3.97 8.68 8.24
CA MET A 86 -3.86 7.77 9.40
C MET A 86 -2.93 8.34 10.48
N LEU A 87 -1.82 8.94 10.04
CA LEU A 87 -0.79 9.52 10.88
C LEU A 87 -0.72 11.04 10.69
N SER A 88 -0.63 11.80 11.77
CA SER A 88 -0.28 13.22 11.69
C SER A 88 1.16 13.39 11.20
N TYR A 89 1.40 14.43 10.38
CA TYR A 89 2.77 14.85 10.05
C TYR A 89 3.51 15.20 11.35
N GLY A 90 4.46 14.36 11.75
CA GLY A 90 5.43 14.73 12.79
C GLY A 90 6.47 15.69 12.21
N ASP A 91 7.21 16.37 13.08
CA ASP A 91 8.40 17.16 12.71
C ASP A 91 9.47 16.23 12.12
N SER A 92 9.39 15.95 10.83
CA SER A 92 10.37 15.17 10.09
C SER A 92 11.42 16.09 9.50
N ASN A 93 12.69 15.70 9.67
CA ASN A 93 13.78 16.38 8.98
C ASN A 93 13.77 16.02 7.49
N LEU A 94 14.08 16.98 6.61
CA LEU A 94 14.03 16.81 5.15
C LEU A 94 14.90 15.64 4.65
N VAL A 95 15.98 15.33 5.35
CA VAL A 95 16.87 14.21 5.02
C VAL A 95 16.18 12.86 5.28
N LEU A 96 15.47 12.73 6.40
CA LEU A 96 14.74 11.54 6.78
C LEU A 96 13.54 11.34 5.87
N ASP A 97 12.83 12.41 5.50
CA ASP A 97 11.75 12.36 4.52
C ASP A 97 12.26 11.88 3.16
N PHE A 98 13.41 12.40 2.71
CA PHE A 98 14.07 11.89 1.50
C PHE A 98 14.44 10.41 1.65
N LEU A 99 15.11 10.01 2.73
CA LEU A 99 15.50 8.61 2.96
C LEU A 99 14.30 7.67 3.05
N GLN A 100 13.18 8.09 3.64
CA GLN A 100 11.93 7.34 3.68
C GLN A 100 11.29 7.25 2.28
N SER A 101 11.29 8.35 1.51
CA SER A 101 10.77 8.37 0.14
C SER A 101 11.49 7.39 -0.80
N VAL A 102 12.80 7.19 -0.58
CA VAL A 102 13.61 6.20 -1.30
C VAL A 102 13.76 4.87 -0.52
N ARG A 103 13.01 4.70 0.57
CA ARG A 103 12.94 3.48 1.41
C ARG A 103 14.29 2.97 1.92
N LEU A 104 15.15 3.90 2.31
CA LEU A 104 16.42 3.65 2.99
C LEU A 104 16.32 3.77 4.51
N ALA A 105 15.17 4.21 5.03
CA ALA A 105 14.82 4.24 6.45
C ALA A 105 13.51 3.44 6.68
N GLY A 106 13.29 2.99 7.92
CA GLY A 106 12.08 2.24 8.31
C GLY A 106 10.80 3.01 8.00
N ASP A 107 9.77 2.28 7.57
CA ASP A 107 8.55 2.85 7.00
C ASP A 107 7.33 2.44 7.83
N ASP A 108 7.27 2.95 9.07
CA ASP A 108 6.11 2.80 9.98
C ASP A 108 4.86 3.55 9.48
N THR A 109 4.93 4.11 8.26
CA THR A 109 3.88 4.91 7.65
C THR A 109 3.07 4.16 6.60
N LEU A 110 3.46 2.92 6.27
CA LEU A 110 2.77 2.10 5.28
C LEU A 110 1.61 1.33 5.90
N PHE A 111 0.47 1.43 5.23
CA PHE A 111 -0.73 0.69 5.58
C PHE A 111 -1.16 -0.17 4.40
N VAL A 112 -1.66 -1.37 4.71
CA VAL A 112 -2.28 -2.26 3.74
C VAL A 112 -3.76 -2.40 4.09
N LYS A 113 -4.64 -2.11 3.14
CA LYS A 113 -6.10 -2.16 3.30
C LYS A 113 -6.77 -2.54 1.97
N ARG A 114 -8.03 -2.98 2.03
CA ARG A 114 -8.87 -3.22 0.85
C ARG A 114 -9.65 -1.96 0.49
N VAL A 115 -9.70 -1.64 -0.79
CA VAL A 115 -10.53 -0.56 -1.35
C VAL A 115 -11.98 -1.01 -1.37
N ILE A 116 -12.83 -0.34 -0.59
CA ILE A 116 -14.27 -0.62 -0.54
C ILE A 116 -15.05 0.31 -1.47
N GLY A 117 -14.64 1.58 -1.58
CA GLY A 117 -15.24 2.56 -2.48
C GLY A 117 -14.20 3.47 -3.12
N VAL A 118 -14.49 3.91 -4.33
CA VAL A 118 -13.69 4.85 -5.13
C VAL A 118 -14.49 6.15 -5.35
N GLY A 119 -13.86 7.16 -5.94
CA GLY A 119 -14.51 8.46 -6.24
C GLY A 119 -15.91 8.31 -6.82
N GLY A 120 -16.87 9.03 -6.22
CA GLY A 120 -18.29 8.99 -6.57
C GLY A 120 -19.12 7.94 -5.82
N ASP A 121 -18.50 6.95 -5.16
CA ASP A 121 -19.23 5.92 -4.44
C ASP A 121 -19.84 6.42 -3.13
N ARG A 122 -21.03 5.92 -2.83
CA ARG A 122 -21.62 5.99 -1.50
C ARG A 122 -21.43 4.67 -0.78
N VAL A 123 -20.71 4.68 0.34
CA VAL A 123 -20.51 3.51 1.20
C VAL A 123 -21.24 3.74 2.51
N SER A 124 -22.08 2.81 2.94
CA SER A 124 -22.75 2.93 4.24
C SER A 124 -22.82 1.63 5.02
N CYS A 125 -22.68 1.74 6.34
CA CYS A 125 -22.95 0.69 7.29
C CYS A 125 -24.11 1.08 8.22
N CYS A 126 -25.08 0.20 8.46
CA CYS A 126 -25.30 -1.08 7.79
C CYS A 126 -26.77 -1.18 7.37
N GLY A 127 -27.00 -1.86 6.26
CA GLY A 127 -28.33 -2.12 5.72
C GLY A 127 -29.18 -2.94 6.68
N THR A 128 -30.41 -3.22 6.28
CA THR A 128 -31.36 -4.02 7.09
C THR A 128 -30.90 -5.45 7.35
N ASP A 129 -30.00 -5.97 6.50
CA ASP A 129 -29.39 -7.29 6.59
C ASP A 129 -28.04 -7.28 7.34
N GLY A 130 -27.64 -6.15 7.92
CA GLY A 130 -26.37 -5.99 8.62
C GLY A 130 -25.16 -5.87 7.70
N LYS A 131 -25.35 -5.84 6.38
CA LYS A 131 -24.26 -5.72 5.40
C LYS A 131 -23.86 -4.28 5.16
N LEU A 132 -22.62 -4.09 4.69
CA LEU A 132 -22.26 -2.84 4.02
C LEU A 132 -23.11 -2.69 2.76
N THR A 133 -23.47 -1.46 2.43
CA THR A 133 -24.05 -1.14 1.14
C THR A 133 -23.11 -0.24 0.36
N LEU A 134 -23.00 -0.54 -0.93
CA LEU A 134 -22.26 0.24 -1.90
C LEU A 134 -23.26 0.75 -2.93
N ASN A 135 -23.39 2.07 -3.03
CA ASN A 135 -24.37 2.74 -3.90
C ASN A 135 -25.81 2.26 -3.69
N GLY A 136 -26.15 1.87 -2.46
CA GLY A 136 -27.48 1.39 -2.07
C GLY A 136 -27.68 -0.12 -2.21
N GLU A 137 -26.75 -0.83 -2.83
CA GLU A 137 -26.83 -2.29 -2.98
C GLU A 137 -26.02 -3.01 -1.89
N PRO A 138 -26.52 -4.10 -1.30
CA PRO A 138 -25.76 -4.90 -0.34
C PRO A 138 -24.48 -5.48 -0.96
N LEU A 139 -23.37 -5.29 -0.25
CA LEU A 139 -22.05 -5.79 -0.64
C LEU A 139 -21.85 -7.23 -0.13
N THR A 140 -21.34 -8.10 -0.99
CA THR A 140 -20.91 -9.45 -0.60
C THR A 140 -19.44 -9.43 -0.21
N GLU A 141 -19.11 -9.93 0.98
CA GLU A 141 -17.78 -9.81 1.58
C GLU A 141 -17.27 -11.19 2.03
N ASP A 142 -16.94 -12.07 1.08
CA ASP A 142 -16.47 -13.44 1.37
C ASP A 142 -15.03 -13.50 1.92
N TYR A 143 -14.38 -12.33 2.03
CA TYR A 143 -13.01 -12.16 2.49
C TYR A 143 -12.89 -11.78 3.97
N LEU A 144 -14.01 -11.61 4.68
CA LEU A 144 -13.99 -11.19 6.07
C LEU A 144 -13.32 -12.23 6.98
N TYR A 145 -12.69 -11.75 8.04
CA TYR A 145 -12.27 -12.62 9.13
C TYR A 145 -13.47 -13.39 9.69
N PRO A 146 -13.32 -14.69 10.03
CA PRO A 146 -14.42 -15.47 10.59
C PRO A 146 -15.11 -14.77 11.75
N ASP A 147 -16.44 -14.76 11.73
CA ASP A 147 -17.31 -14.15 12.74
C ASP A 147 -17.29 -12.61 12.83
N ASP A 148 -16.53 -11.91 11.97
CA ASP A 148 -16.57 -10.45 11.93
C ASP A 148 -17.86 -9.93 11.30
N ALA A 149 -18.45 -8.92 11.94
CA ALA A 149 -19.48 -8.10 11.31
C ALA A 149 -18.86 -7.16 10.26
N PRO A 150 -19.60 -6.83 9.18
CA PRO A 150 -19.16 -5.87 8.16
C PRO A 150 -18.67 -4.53 8.74
N SER A 151 -19.34 -4.01 9.77
CA SER A 151 -18.78 -2.97 10.65
C SER A 151 -19.63 -2.84 11.92
N GLU A 152 -18.98 -2.58 13.06
CA GLU A 152 -19.67 -2.26 14.32
C GLU A 152 -20.06 -0.77 14.40
N GLN A 153 -19.31 0.08 13.72
CA GLN A 153 -19.60 1.51 13.63
C GLN A 153 -20.55 1.78 12.46
N LYS A 154 -21.60 2.58 12.71
CA LYS A 154 -22.49 3.12 11.67
C LYS A 154 -21.86 4.32 10.99
N PHE A 155 -21.95 4.36 9.67
CA PHE A 155 -21.47 5.47 8.85
C PHE A 155 -22.20 5.52 7.51
N ASP A 156 -22.16 6.68 6.88
CA ASP A 156 -22.72 6.93 5.56
C ASP A 156 -21.86 8.00 4.89
N VAL A 157 -21.07 7.59 3.90
CA VAL A 157 -20.05 8.45 3.30
C VAL A 157 -20.19 8.44 1.79
N ILE A 158 -19.93 9.60 1.18
CA ILE A 158 -19.74 9.74 -0.26
C ILE A 158 -18.24 9.99 -0.46
N VAL A 159 -17.61 9.12 -1.24
CA VAL A 159 -16.18 9.19 -1.54
C VAL A 159 -15.95 10.29 -2.57
N PRO A 160 -15.19 11.36 -2.25
CA PRO A 160 -14.88 12.40 -3.22
C PRO A 160 -14.01 11.87 -4.37
N GLU A 161 -14.06 12.55 -5.51
CA GLU A 161 -13.11 12.30 -6.60
C GLU A 161 -11.66 12.43 -6.14
N GLY A 162 -10.78 11.56 -6.66
CA GLY A 162 -9.38 11.49 -6.24
C GLY A 162 -9.16 10.90 -4.85
N ARG A 163 -10.19 10.29 -4.24
CA ARG A 163 -10.07 9.59 -2.96
C ARG A 163 -10.64 8.19 -2.99
N ILE A 164 -10.26 7.41 -1.99
CA ILE A 164 -10.73 6.04 -1.76
C ILE A 164 -11.15 5.84 -0.30
N TRP A 165 -12.14 4.96 -0.11
CA TRP A 165 -12.56 4.46 1.18
C TRP A 165 -11.98 3.06 1.37
N VAL A 166 -11.16 2.87 2.41
CA VAL A 166 -10.43 1.61 2.63
C VAL A 166 -10.76 0.99 3.97
N MET A 167 -10.85 -0.34 4.01
CA MET A 167 -11.15 -1.10 5.22
C MET A 167 -10.25 -2.33 5.32
N GLY A 168 -9.97 -2.77 6.54
CA GLY A 168 -9.29 -4.05 6.76
C GLY A 168 -10.25 -5.23 6.61
N ASP A 169 -9.72 -6.39 6.25
CA ASP A 169 -10.50 -7.63 6.14
C ASP A 169 -10.82 -8.21 7.54
N HIS A 170 -9.96 -7.95 8.53
CA HIS A 170 -10.20 -8.20 9.95
C HIS A 170 -10.82 -6.94 10.59
N ARG A 171 -12.12 -6.78 10.36
CA ARG A 171 -12.93 -5.59 10.68
C ARG A 171 -12.86 -5.19 12.14
N SER A 172 -12.85 -6.15 13.05
CA SER A 172 -12.92 -5.92 14.51
C SER A 172 -11.64 -5.29 15.08
N ILE A 173 -10.48 -5.51 14.45
CA ILE A 173 -9.18 -4.99 14.91
C ILE A 173 -8.51 -3.99 13.96
N SER A 174 -9.16 -3.70 12.82
CA SER A 174 -8.60 -2.82 11.80
C SER A 174 -8.83 -1.34 12.12
N GLU A 175 -7.75 -0.60 12.32
CA GLU A 175 -7.75 0.86 12.18
C GLU A 175 -7.71 1.22 10.69
N ASP A 176 -8.83 1.69 10.17
CA ASP A 176 -9.03 2.03 8.77
C ASP A 176 -9.87 3.31 8.60
N SER A 177 -10.44 3.55 7.41
CA SER A 177 -11.19 4.77 7.13
C SER A 177 -12.29 5.10 8.15
N ARG A 178 -12.88 4.07 8.78
CA ARG A 178 -13.88 4.22 9.85
C ARG A 178 -13.33 4.95 11.08
N ALA A 179 -12.11 4.60 11.50
CA ALA A 179 -11.46 5.18 12.68
C ALA A 179 -11.09 6.67 12.49
N LEU A 180 -11.07 7.13 11.23
CA LEU A 180 -10.73 8.50 10.85
C LEU A 180 -11.96 9.39 10.62
N LEU A 181 -13.19 8.86 10.76
CA LEU A 181 -14.40 9.66 10.63
C LEU A 181 -14.38 10.84 11.61
N GLY A 182 -14.72 12.03 11.10
CA GLY A 182 -14.67 13.29 11.84
C GLY A 182 -13.30 13.99 11.83
N ARG A 183 -12.24 13.36 11.31
CA ARG A 183 -10.97 14.05 11.04
C ARG A 183 -11.03 14.84 9.71
N PRO A 184 -10.16 15.85 9.51
CA PRO A 184 -10.02 16.52 8.21
C PRO A 184 -9.80 15.50 7.09
N GLY A 185 -10.58 15.58 6.01
CA GLY A 185 -10.55 14.62 4.91
C GLY A 185 -11.48 13.40 5.08
N GLY A 186 -12.28 13.33 6.16
CA GLY A 186 -13.41 12.41 6.28
C GLY A 186 -13.06 10.92 6.38
N GLY A 187 -11.80 10.61 6.67
CA GLY A 187 -11.29 9.23 6.68
C GLY A 187 -11.04 8.62 5.31
N MET A 188 -11.19 9.39 4.23
CA MET A 188 -10.84 8.95 2.88
C MET A 188 -9.36 9.22 2.57
N ILE A 189 -8.73 8.27 1.89
CA ILE A 189 -7.32 8.32 1.51
C ILE A 189 -7.19 8.92 0.11
N ASP A 190 -6.20 9.80 -0.08
CA ASP A 190 -5.89 10.37 -1.38
C ASP A 190 -5.27 9.30 -2.31
N VAL A 191 -5.71 9.24 -3.56
CA VAL A 191 -5.19 8.27 -4.54
C VAL A 191 -3.69 8.47 -4.79
N ASP A 192 -3.18 9.70 -4.65
CA ASP A 192 -1.75 10.00 -4.84
C ASP A 192 -0.86 9.42 -3.73
N ARG A 193 -1.45 9.00 -2.61
CA ARG A 193 -0.75 8.30 -1.52
C ARG A 193 -0.69 6.79 -1.73
N VAL A 194 -1.40 6.26 -2.71
CA VAL A 194 -1.38 4.84 -3.03
C VAL A 194 -0.07 4.51 -3.73
N ILE A 195 0.68 3.60 -3.12
CA ILE A 195 1.96 3.13 -3.63
C ILE A 195 1.76 2.10 -4.74
N GLY A 196 0.77 1.22 -4.59
CA GLY A 196 0.49 0.17 -5.55
C GLY A 196 -0.46 -0.89 -5.04
N ARG A 197 -0.78 -1.84 -5.94
CA ARG A 197 -1.64 -3.00 -5.64
C ARG A 197 -0.83 -4.16 -5.10
N VAL A 198 -1.39 -4.88 -4.13
CA VAL A 198 -0.84 -6.14 -3.64
C VAL A 198 -1.29 -7.27 -4.56
N ASP A 199 -0.36 -7.81 -5.35
CA ASP A 199 -0.69 -8.87 -6.32
C ASP A 199 -0.44 -10.28 -5.76
N ARG A 200 0.55 -10.46 -4.87
CA ARG A 200 1.01 -11.78 -4.40
C ARG A 200 1.55 -11.76 -2.98
N ILE A 201 1.34 -12.86 -2.26
CA ILE A 201 2.15 -13.27 -1.09
C ILE A 201 3.31 -14.10 -1.62
N ILE A 202 4.52 -13.82 -1.16
CA ILE A 202 5.75 -14.46 -1.63
C ILE A 202 6.36 -15.32 -0.54
N LEU A 203 6.30 -14.85 0.71
CA LEU A 203 6.71 -15.62 1.88
C LEU A 203 5.67 -15.43 3.00
N PRO A 204 5.49 -16.44 3.88
CA PRO A 204 6.13 -17.76 3.86
C PRO A 204 5.66 -18.62 2.66
N TRP A 205 6.46 -19.57 2.20
CA TRP A 205 6.24 -20.27 0.90
C TRP A 205 4.98 -21.14 0.91
N GLU A 206 4.54 -21.55 2.10
CA GLU A 206 3.30 -22.27 2.39
C GLU A 206 2.05 -21.44 2.09
N ARG A 207 2.18 -20.10 2.14
CA ARG A 207 1.12 -19.13 1.84
C ARG A 207 1.35 -18.37 0.55
N ALA A 208 2.43 -18.68 -0.18
CA ALA A 208 2.76 -18.00 -1.41
C ALA A 208 1.66 -18.23 -2.45
N GLY A 209 1.12 -17.14 -3.00
CA GLY A 209 -0.09 -17.19 -3.80
C GLY A 209 -0.49 -15.83 -4.33
N HIS A 210 -1.48 -15.81 -5.20
CA HIS A 210 -2.08 -14.55 -5.66
C HIS A 210 -3.04 -14.02 -4.61
N VAL A 211 -2.98 -12.70 -4.37
CA VAL A 211 -4.01 -12.00 -3.60
C VAL A 211 -5.08 -11.62 -4.61
N ALA A 212 -6.29 -12.17 -4.48
CA ALA A 212 -7.37 -11.87 -5.39
C ALA A 212 -7.83 -10.42 -5.23
N SER A 213 -7.85 -9.66 -6.33
CA SER A 213 -8.77 -8.54 -6.48
C SER A 213 -10.16 -9.14 -6.68
N LEU A 214 -10.97 -9.12 -5.62
CA LEU A 214 -12.32 -9.65 -5.70
C LEU A 214 -13.19 -8.58 -6.36
N PRO A 215 -13.82 -8.84 -7.52
CA PRO A 215 -14.75 -7.90 -8.10
C PRO A 215 -15.87 -7.71 -7.07
N MET A 216 -15.97 -6.51 -6.54
CA MET A 216 -17.00 -6.15 -5.57
C MET A 216 -18.32 -6.01 -6.34
N SER A 217 -18.95 -7.15 -6.63
CA SER A 217 -20.28 -7.19 -7.22
C SER A 217 -21.30 -6.95 -6.12
N ALA A 218 -22.10 -5.90 -6.29
CA ALA A 218 -23.44 -5.85 -5.70
C ALA A 218 -24.16 -7.15 -6.07
N THR A 219 -24.87 -7.77 -5.12
CA THR A 219 -25.68 -8.96 -5.44
C THR A 219 -26.72 -8.55 -6.48
N SER A 220 -26.46 -8.84 -7.75
CA SER A 220 -27.42 -8.62 -8.83
C SER A 220 -28.66 -9.47 -8.52
N ARG A 221 -29.81 -8.82 -8.50
CA ARG A 221 -31.16 -9.37 -8.31
C ARG A 221 -31.60 -10.30 -9.47
N GLU A 222 -30.68 -11.04 -10.08
CA GLU A 222 -30.83 -11.66 -11.40
C GLU A 222 -30.75 -13.20 -11.35
N LEU A 223 -31.27 -13.83 -10.30
CA LEU A 223 -31.41 -15.30 -10.23
C LEU A 223 -32.78 -15.77 -9.70
N VAL A 224 -33.78 -14.89 -9.57
CA VAL A 224 -35.11 -15.28 -9.05
C VAL A 224 -36.22 -15.27 -10.12
N ASP A 225 -36.03 -14.63 -11.27
CA ASP A 225 -37.12 -14.47 -12.25
C ASP A 225 -37.21 -15.58 -13.32
N ASP A 226 -36.18 -16.44 -13.45
CA ASP A 226 -36.12 -17.46 -14.52
C ASP A 226 -36.70 -18.84 -14.12
N GLN A 227 -37.30 -18.93 -12.92
CA GLN A 227 -37.98 -20.15 -12.42
C GLN A 227 -39.50 -19.99 -12.32
N ALA A 228 -40.06 -18.82 -12.70
CA ALA A 228 -41.50 -18.59 -12.62
C ALA A 228 -42.26 -18.92 -13.92
N HIS A 229 -41.58 -19.15 -15.04
CA HIS A 229 -42.19 -19.46 -16.34
C HIS A 229 -41.54 -20.69 -17.00
N GLY A 230 -41.84 -21.88 -16.46
CA GLY A 230 -41.53 -23.18 -17.06
C GLY A 230 -42.63 -24.18 -16.76
#